data_AF-A0A7J2NT46-F1
#
_entry.id   AF-A0A7J2NT46-F1
#
_cell.length_a   1.000
_cell.length_b   1.000
_cell.length_c   1.000
_cell.angle_alpha   90.00
_cell.angle_beta   90.00
_cell.angle_gamma   90.00
#
_symmetry.space_group_name_H-M   'P 1'
#
loop_
_entity.id
_entity.type
_entity.pdbx_description
1 polymer ?
#
loop_
_entity_poly.entity_id
_entity_poly.type
_entity_poly.pdbx_seq_one_letter_code
_entity_poly.pdbx_strand_id
1 'polypeptide(L)'
;YESEDLEKVRKAFELVFPKNKIKQSSADGGYGTKIKILRAELPRKQAVATAEKLLKNISKKDRLKLLSEVGSRLDDTGNFFMRFDKQAAFAKNKLEIADESDDTIQIILGLKTFPACINNYIETVKEILL
;
A
#
# COMPACT_ATOMS: atom_id res chain seq x y z
N TYR A 1 15.11 -6.08 -5.38
CA TYR A 1 16.17 -7.10 -5.64
C TYR A 1 17.52 -6.44 -5.94
N GLU A 2 18.62 -7.20 -6.01
CA GLU A 2 19.96 -6.64 -6.35
C GLU A 2 20.01 -6.00 -7.73
N SER A 3 19.24 -6.51 -8.68
CA SER A 3 19.08 -5.95 -10.03
C SER A 3 18.29 -4.64 -10.06
N GLU A 4 17.75 -4.18 -8.93
CA GLU A 4 16.95 -2.95 -8.87
C GLU A 4 17.75 -1.73 -8.45
N ASP A 5 17.39 -0.63 -9.09
CA ASP A 5 17.83 0.70 -8.71
C ASP A 5 17.08 1.15 -7.44
N LEU A 6 17.75 1.02 -6.29
CA LEU A 6 17.24 1.37 -4.98
C LEU A 6 16.72 2.81 -4.90
N GLU A 7 17.35 3.77 -5.58
CA GLU A 7 16.89 5.17 -5.54
C GLU A 7 15.57 5.33 -6.27
N LYS A 8 15.35 4.60 -7.37
CA LYS A 8 14.04 4.55 -8.04
C LYS A 8 12.99 3.89 -7.16
N VAL A 9 13.33 2.79 -6.49
CA VAL A 9 12.42 2.14 -5.53
C VAL A 9 12.01 3.11 -4.42
N ARG A 10 12.98 3.83 -3.85
CA ARG A 10 12.73 4.79 -2.79
C ARG A 10 11.82 5.94 -3.24
N LYS A 11 12.04 6.50 -4.43
CA LYS A 11 11.20 7.59 -4.97
C LYS A 11 9.73 7.21 -5.09
N ALA A 12 9.42 5.97 -5.44
CA ALA A 12 8.03 5.51 -5.45
C ALA A 12 7.44 5.31 -4.06
N PHE A 13 8.23 4.87 -3.07
CA PHE A 13 7.78 4.90 -1.68
C PHE A 13 7.47 6.34 -1.23
N GLU A 14 8.22 7.33 -1.71
CA GLU A 14 8.00 8.76 -1.42
C GLU A 14 6.69 9.32 -2.03
N LEU A 15 6.07 8.63 -3.01
CA LEU A 15 4.73 9.00 -3.51
C LEU A 15 3.65 8.85 -2.43
N VAL A 16 3.87 7.92 -1.51
CA VAL A 16 2.92 7.54 -0.47
C VAL A 16 3.41 8.01 0.89
N PHE A 17 4.65 7.67 1.26
CA PHE A 17 5.16 7.87 2.60
C PHE A 17 6.12 9.06 2.68
N PRO A 18 6.12 9.80 3.81
CA PRO A 18 7.15 10.79 4.08
C PRO A 18 8.55 10.16 4.05
N LYS A 19 9.50 10.81 3.36
CA LYS A 19 10.88 10.32 3.19
C LYS A 19 11.57 9.92 4.49
N ASN A 20 11.36 10.69 5.56
CA ASN A 20 11.95 10.44 6.88
C ASN A 20 11.36 9.23 7.63
N LYS A 21 10.33 8.58 7.08
CA LYS A 21 9.69 7.38 7.66
C LYS A 21 10.09 6.09 6.96
N ILE A 22 10.73 6.18 5.81
CA ILE A 22 11.19 5.01 5.05
C ILE A 22 12.48 4.49 5.70
N LYS A 23 12.43 3.25 6.17
CA LYS A 23 13.58 2.51 6.68
C LYS A 23 13.98 1.43 5.68
N GLN A 24 15.27 1.16 5.60
CA GLN A 24 15.84 0.09 4.79
C GLN A 24 16.42 -0.99 5.69
N SER A 25 16.15 -2.25 5.37
CA SER A 25 16.87 -3.40 5.92
C SER A 25 17.30 -4.35 4.78
N SER A 26 18.19 -5.28 5.10
CA SER A 26 18.58 -6.36 4.21
C SER A 26 18.12 -7.69 4.79
N ALA A 27 17.70 -8.60 3.92
CA ALA A 27 17.34 -9.96 4.28
C ALA A 27 17.81 -10.91 3.18
N ASP A 28 17.97 -12.18 3.52
CA ASP A 28 18.21 -13.23 2.53
C ASP A 28 16.85 -13.66 1.96
N GLY A 29 16.72 -13.52 0.65
CA GLY A 29 15.60 -14.04 -0.13
C GLY A 29 15.81 -15.52 -0.47
N GLY A 30 14.88 -16.06 -1.28
CA GLY A 30 15.00 -17.44 -1.78
C GLY A 30 16.34 -17.67 -2.50
N TYR A 31 16.91 -18.87 -2.32
CA TYR A 31 18.13 -19.33 -2.99
C TYR A 31 19.38 -18.46 -2.73
N GLY A 32 19.48 -17.81 -1.57
CA GLY A 32 20.68 -17.04 -1.18
C GLY A 32 20.79 -15.66 -1.84
N THR A 33 19.74 -15.20 -2.52
CA THR A 33 19.69 -13.85 -3.12
C THR A 33 19.49 -12.81 -2.02
N LYS A 34 20.33 -11.78 -1.95
CA LYS A 34 20.08 -10.68 -0.99
C LYS A 34 18.94 -9.79 -1.48
N ILE A 35 17.99 -9.51 -0.59
CA ILE A 35 16.90 -8.56 -0.84
C ILE A 35 17.04 -7.35 0.07
N LYS A 36 16.69 -6.18 -0.45
CA LYS A 36 16.51 -4.95 0.33
C LYS A 36 15.04 -4.76 0.59
N ILE A 37 14.67 -4.56 1.85
CA ILE A 37 13.31 -4.31 2.28
C ILE A 37 13.21 -2.83 2.63
N LEU A 38 12.30 -2.12 1.95
CA LEU A 38 11.88 -0.79 2.36
C LEU A 38 10.58 -0.90 3.15
N ARG A 39 10.55 -0.33 4.35
CA ARG A 39 9.36 -0.32 5.21
C ARG A 39 9.15 1.08 5.79
N ALA A 40 7.90 1.53 5.80
CA ALA A 40 7.49 2.73 6.51
C ALA A 40 6.32 2.38 7.43
N GLU A 41 6.38 2.88 8.66
CA GLU A 41 5.29 2.77 9.64
C GLU A 41 4.95 4.16 10.15
N LEU A 42 3.67 4.50 10.12
CA LEU A 42 3.19 5.82 10.49
C LEU A 42 2.35 5.74 11.77
N PRO A 43 2.60 6.65 12.75
CA PRO A 43 1.70 6.77 13.88
C PRO A 43 0.33 7.28 13.40
N ARG A 44 -0.74 6.94 14.13
CA ARG A 44 -2.15 7.25 13.77
C ARG A 44 -2.35 8.65 13.21
N LYS A 45 -1.79 9.67 13.87
CA LYS A 45 -1.97 11.08 13.48
C LYS A 45 -1.41 11.40 12.08
N GLN A 46 -0.31 10.75 11.68
CA GLN A 46 0.26 10.89 10.33
C GLN A 46 -0.37 9.92 9.33
N ALA A 47 -0.79 8.74 9.79
CA ALA A 47 -1.40 7.72 8.95
C ALA A 47 -2.69 8.21 8.28
N VAL A 48 -3.56 8.90 9.01
CA VAL A 48 -4.82 9.44 8.46
C VAL A 48 -4.57 10.41 7.29
N ALA A 49 -3.77 11.46 7.51
CA ALA A 49 -3.45 12.44 6.48
C ALA A 49 -2.75 11.81 5.26
N THR A 50 -1.91 10.79 5.51
CA THR A 50 -1.24 10.05 4.44
C THR A 50 -2.21 9.19 3.64
N ALA A 51 -3.13 8.51 4.31
CA ALA A 51 -4.17 7.70 3.68
C ALA A 51 -5.11 8.56 2.82
N GLU A 52 -5.55 9.72 3.32
CA GLU A 52 -6.36 10.66 2.55
C GLU A 52 -5.66 11.13 1.28
N LYS A 53 -4.37 11.48 1.37
CA LYS A 53 -3.56 11.88 0.21
C LYS A 53 -3.41 10.73 -0.78
N LEU A 54 -3.12 9.53 -0.27
CA LEU A 54 -3.01 8.31 -1.09
C LEU A 54 -4.30 8.09 -1.89
N LEU A 55 -5.44 8.01 -1.20
CA LEU A 55 -6.72 7.71 -1.82
C LEU A 55 -7.14 8.78 -2.84
N LYS A 56 -6.85 10.07 -2.58
CA LYS A 56 -7.04 11.16 -3.55
C LYS A 56 -6.26 10.99 -4.85
N ASN A 57 -5.10 10.35 -4.80
CA ASN A 57 -4.23 10.12 -5.97
C ASN A 57 -4.56 8.84 -6.74
N ILE A 58 -5.44 7.98 -6.21
CA ILE A 58 -5.89 6.77 -6.90
C ILE A 58 -6.90 7.14 -7.98
N SER A 59 -6.71 6.59 -9.18
CA SER A 59 -7.58 6.85 -10.33
C SER A 59 -9.02 6.36 -10.07
N LYS A 60 -10.01 6.94 -10.76
CA LYS A 60 -11.41 6.48 -10.66
C LYS A 60 -11.55 4.99 -11.01
N LYS A 61 -10.81 4.51 -12.02
CA LYS A 61 -10.79 3.09 -12.42
C LYS A 61 -10.31 2.21 -11.27
N ASP A 62 -9.19 2.59 -10.64
CA ASP A 62 -8.61 1.84 -9.55
C ASP A 62 -9.47 1.88 -8.28
N ARG A 63 -10.15 3.01 -8.00
CA ARG A 63 -11.14 3.09 -6.91
C ARG A 63 -12.29 2.12 -7.11
N LEU A 64 -12.86 2.07 -8.33
CA LEU A 64 -13.94 1.12 -8.66
C LEU A 64 -13.48 -0.33 -8.50
N LYS A 65 -12.25 -0.62 -8.88
CA LYS A 65 -11.63 -1.93 -8.68
C LYS A 65 -11.46 -2.27 -7.20
N LEU A 66 -10.91 -1.34 -6.40
CA LEU A 66 -10.83 -1.51 -4.95
C LEU A 66 -12.20 -1.72 -4.32
N LEU A 67 -13.23 -0.99 -4.78
CA LEU A 67 -14.61 -1.15 -4.32
C LEU A 67 -15.19 -2.54 -4.62
N SER A 68 -14.93 -3.10 -5.81
CA SER A 68 -15.37 -4.46 -6.14
C SER A 68 -14.60 -5.55 -5.38
N GLU A 69 -13.39 -5.24 -4.90
CA GLU A 69 -12.47 -6.20 -4.28
C GLU A 69 -12.30 -5.98 -2.77
N VAL A 70 -13.07 -5.08 -2.13
CA VAL A 70 -12.90 -4.75 -0.70
C VAL A 70 -12.92 -6.02 0.17
N GLY A 71 -13.85 -6.94 -0.11
CA GLY A 71 -14.03 -8.16 0.68
C GLY A 71 -12.83 -9.11 0.64
N SER A 72 -12.10 -9.18 -0.47
CA SER A 72 -10.90 -10.04 -0.59
C SER A 72 -9.62 -9.32 -0.15
N ARG A 73 -9.66 -7.99 -0.08
CA ARG A 73 -8.53 -7.13 0.32
C ARG A 73 -8.56 -6.71 1.79
N LEU A 74 -9.52 -7.20 2.57
CA LEU A 74 -9.70 -6.82 3.96
C LEU A 74 -9.75 -8.05 4.85
N ASP A 75 -8.96 -8.06 5.93
CA ASP A 75 -8.98 -9.15 6.91
C ASP A 75 -9.94 -8.88 8.09
N ASP A 76 -10.20 -9.92 8.88
CA ASP A 76 -11.07 -9.88 10.04
C ASP A 76 -10.56 -8.96 11.18
N THR A 77 -9.28 -8.57 11.14
CA THR A 77 -8.67 -7.64 12.09
C THR A 77 -8.76 -6.17 11.66
N GLY A 78 -9.31 -5.90 10.48
CA GLY A 78 -9.52 -4.57 9.92
C GLY A 78 -8.33 -4.03 9.14
N ASN A 79 -7.41 -4.88 8.67
CA ASN A 79 -6.35 -4.45 7.77
C ASN A 79 -6.84 -4.47 6.32
N PHE A 80 -6.77 -3.32 5.65
CA PHE A 80 -7.05 -3.19 4.23
C PHE A 80 -5.75 -3.18 3.42
N PHE A 81 -5.60 -4.18 2.55
CA PHE A 81 -4.40 -4.46 1.76
C PHE A 81 -4.52 -3.90 0.34
N MET A 82 -3.70 -2.90 0.03
CA MET A 82 -3.56 -2.34 -1.30
C MET A 82 -2.19 -2.71 -1.86
N ARG A 83 -2.16 -3.20 -3.10
CA ARG A 83 -0.93 -3.49 -3.84
C ARG A 83 -0.86 -2.58 -5.04
N PHE A 84 0.26 -1.88 -5.17
CA PHE A 84 0.50 -0.97 -6.28
C PHE A 84 1.55 -1.53 -7.24
N ASP A 85 1.30 -1.33 -8.53
CA ASP A 85 2.24 -1.72 -9.57
C ASP A 85 3.55 -0.93 -9.40
N LYS A 86 4.62 -1.69 -9.25
CA LYS A 86 5.92 -1.14 -8.95
C LYS A 86 6.50 -0.38 -10.15
N GLN A 87 6.28 -0.88 -11.37
CA GLN A 87 6.78 -0.24 -12.59
C GLN A 87 6.02 1.05 -12.91
N ALA A 88 4.71 1.12 -12.67
CA ALA A 88 3.92 2.34 -12.78
C ALA A 88 4.41 3.41 -11.80
N ALA A 89 4.71 3.03 -10.56
CA ALA A 89 5.26 3.94 -9.56
C ALA A 89 6.66 4.46 -9.95
N PHE A 90 7.53 3.59 -10.47
CA PHE A 90 8.91 3.93 -10.81
C PHE A 90 9.04 4.70 -12.12
N ALA A 91 8.42 4.21 -13.19
CA ALA A 91 8.63 4.71 -14.55
C ALA A 91 7.65 5.83 -14.90
N LYS A 92 6.43 5.78 -14.37
CA LYS A 92 5.35 6.73 -14.72
C LYS A 92 5.02 7.70 -13.59
N ASN A 93 5.61 7.52 -12.39
CA ASN A 93 5.32 8.32 -11.21
C ASN A 93 3.82 8.30 -10.84
N LYS A 94 3.18 7.12 -10.99
CA LYS A 94 1.73 6.91 -10.77
C LYS A 94 1.48 5.71 -9.88
N LEU A 95 0.41 5.78 -9.08
CA LEU A 95 -0.07 4.66 -8.27
C LEU A 95 -1.21 3.98 -9.03
N GLU A 96 -0.96 2.76 -9.51
CA GLU A 96 -1.93 1.92 -10.23
C GLU A 96 -2.14 0.63 -9.43
N ILE A 97 -3.38 0.15 -9.29
CA ILE A 97 -3.68 -1.04 -8.47
C ILE A 97 -3.29 -2.32 -9.21
N ALA A 98 -2.43 -3.11 -8.58
CA ALA A 98 -2.00 -4.40 -9.07
C ALA A 98 -3.00 -5.52 -8.70
N ASP A 99 -3.16 -6.48 -9.61
CA ASP A 99 -4.00 -7.67 -9.43
C ASP A 99 -3.26 -8.74 -8.61
N GLU A 100 -2.21 -9.34 -9.17
CA GLU A 100 -1.64 -10.61 -8.63
C GLU A 100 -0.12 -10.70 -8.77
N SER A 101 0.59 -9.57 -8.88
CA SER A 101 2.06 -9.60 -8.94
C SER A 101 2.67 -9.76 -7.55
N ASP A 102 3.67 -10.64 -7.43
CA ASP A 102 4.54 -10.76 -6.26
C ASP A 102 5.43 -9.53 -6.06
N ASP A 103 5.65 -8.76 -7.12
CA ASP A 103 6.54 -7.61 -7.13
C ASP A 103 5.76 -6.29 -7.12
N THR A 104 5.24 -5.94 -5.94
CA THR A 104 4.36 -4.79 -5.73
C THR A 104 4.80 -3.94 -4.55
N ILE A 105 4.35 -2.68 -4.52
CA ILE A 105 4.42 -1.86 -3.32
C ILE A 105 3.16 -2.15 -2.51
N GLN A 106 3.31 -2.83 -1.37
CA GLN A 106 2.19 -3.14 -0.49
C GLN A 106 1.98 -2.01 0.53
N ILE A 107 0.71 -1.62 0.68
CA ILE A 107 0.25 -0.69 1.71
C ILE A 107 -0.84 -1.37 2.51
N ILE A 108 -0.71 -1.29 3.83
CA ILE A 108 -1.66 -1.84 4.79
C ILE A 108 -2.26 -0.69 5.57
N LEU A 109 -3.57 -0.47 5.41
CA LEU A 109 -4.32 0.52 6.16
C LEU A 109 -5.09 -0.18 7.29
N GLY A 110 -4.66 0.02 8.52
CA GLY A 110 -5.35 -0.52 9.70
C GLY A 110 -6.56 0.34 10.07
N LEU A 111 -7.74 -0.25 10.09
CA LEU A 111 -9.01 0.41 10.40
C LEU A 111 -9.43 0.13 11.85
N LYS A 112 -10.22 1.06 12.40
CA LYS A 112 -10.84 0.91 13.71
C LYS A 112 -12.31 1.27 13.59
N THR A 113 -13.17 0.31 13.87
CA THR A 113 -14.63 0.44 13.88
C THR A 113 -15.17 -0.05 15.22
N PHE A 114 -16.39 0.36 15.56
CA PHE A 114 -17.11 -0.16 16.71
C PHE A 114 -18.55 -0.47 16.32
N PRO A 115 -19.01 -1.74 16.42
CA PRO A 115 -18.22 -2.93 16.77
C PRO A 115 -17.07 -3.24 15.80
N ALA A 116 -16.03 -3.91 16.30
CA ALA A 116 -14.89 -4.37 15.49
C ALA A 116 -15.26 -5.69 14.77
N CYS A 117 -15.80 -5.59 13.55
CA CYS A 117 -16.16 -6.76 12.75
C CYS A 117 -16.00 -6.49 11.24
N ILE A 118 -15.86 -7.58 10.47
CA ILE A 118 -15.59 -7.55 9.02
C ILE A 118 -16.60 -6.69 8.24
N ASN A 119 -17.89 -6.80 8.55
CA ASN A 119 -18.94 -6.03 7.86
C ASN A 119 -18.74 -4.52 8.05
N ASN A 120 -18.49 -4.08 9.28
CA ASN A 120 -18.26 -2.66 9.58
C ASN A 120 -16.98 -2.13 8.92
N TYR A 121 -15.93 -2.96 8.84
CA TYR A 121 -14.72 -2.59 8.12
C TYR A 121 -14.96 -2.43 6.62
N ILE A 122 -15.70 -3.36 6.01
CA ILE A 122 -16.06 -3.30 4.58
C ILE A 122 -16.86 -2.03 4.29
N GLU A 123 -17.86 -1.71 5.11
CA GLU A 123 -18.67 -0.49 4.98
C GLU A 123 -17.81 0.76 5.09
N THR A 124 -16.94 0.82 6.11
CA THR A 124 -16.00 1.95 6.31
C THR A 124 -15.09 2.15 5.09
N VAL A 125 -14.53 1.09 4.52
CA VAL A 125 -13.69 1.21 3.31
C VAL A 125 -14.49 1.67 2.11
N LYS A 126 -15.71 1.17 1.94
CA LYS A 126 -16.58 1.61 0.83
C LYS A 126 -16.88 3.10 0.93
N GLU A 127 -17.22 3.61 2.11
CA GLU A 127 -17.44 5.04 2.34
C GLU A 127 -16.21 5.90 2.01
N ILE A 128 -15.02 5.42 2.38
CA ILE A 128 -13.75 6.12 2.13
C ILE A 128 -13.38 6.14 0.63
N LEU A 129 -13.82 5.15 -0.14
CA LEU A 129 -13.48 5.01 -1.58
C LEU A 129 -14.46 5.73 -2.52
N LEU A 130 -15.68 5.99 -2.06
CA LEU A 130 -16.71 6.78 -2.77
C LEU A 130 -16.26 8.23 -3.01
#